data_AF-A0A2A4SDT7-F1
#
_entry.id   AF-A0A2A4SDT7-F1
#
_cell.length_a   1.000
_cell.length_b   1.000
_cell.length_c   1.000
_cell.angle_alpha   90.00
_cell.angle_beta   90.00
_cell.angle_gamma   90.00
#
_symmetry.space_group_name_H-M   'P 1'
#
loop_
_entity.id
_entity.type
_entity.pdbx_description
1 polymer ?
#
loop_
_entity_poly.entity_id
_entity_poly.type
_entity_poly.pdbx_seq_one_letter_code
_entity_poly.pdbx_strand_id
1 'polypeptide(L)'
;MNLNQIRKRKTALYIQTPITRYSYFSPIIALLFEDMFSTLMSDLPEEDDLDVLCLIDECPVLKIPSLQKAISNVRKYRTGILISVQNYSQLQQNYGQYEAESIQASCFGKLYLPGQPMEICKELESLMGKYEFKDKQGRKTIMPIMTADQIRTMPVNHGIFIARSQKPMILKLKPYYEQWRLKAYSEIPSPIIRANFIKEVPLIPLSQHDQNHKKESYLHVAVS
;
A
#
# COMPACT_ATOMS: atom_id res chain seq x y z
N MET A 1 -22.49 1.55 -0.53
CA MET A 1 -21.88 2.53 0.40
C MET A 1 -21.69 3.82 -0.38
N ASN A 2 -22.06 4.98 0.15
CA ASN A 2 -21.88 6.26 -0.55
C ASN A 2 -20.54 6.86 -0.13
N LEU A 3 -19.59 6.97 -1.07
CA LEU A 3 -18.24 7.47 -0.82
C LEU A 3 -18.22 8.93 -0.35
N ASN A 4 -19.24 9.72 -0.72
CA ASN A 4 -19.37 11.13 -0.31
C ASN A 4 -19.57 11.29 1.21
N GLN A 5 -20.05 10.25 1.90
CA GLN A 5 -20.27 10.31 3.34
C GLN A 5 -19.01 10.05 4.18
N ILE A 6 -17.92 9.57 3.57
CA ILE A 6 -16.67 9.23 4.28
C ILE A 6 -16.11 10.45 5.02
N ARG A 7 -16.27 11.66 4.45
CA ARG A 7 -15.82 12.91 5.09
C ARG A 7 -16.76 13.44 6.17
N LYS A 8 -18.06 13.15 6.11
CA LYS A 8 -19.05 13.70 7.06
C LYS A 8 -19.27 12.81 8.28
N ARG A 9 -18.96 11.52 8.19
CA ARG A 9 -19.13 10.56 9.30
C ARG A 9 -17.89 9.69 9.46
N LYS A 10 -17.47 9.48 10.72
CA LYS A 10 -16.41 8.52 11.07
C LYS A 10 -16.74 7.15 10.48
N THR A 11 -15.95 6.75 9.48
CA THR A 11 -16.17 5.55 8.67
C THR A 11 -14.84 4.83 8.50
N ALA A 12 -14.86 3.50 8.67
CA ALA A 12 -13.74 2.64 8.34
C ALA A 12 -14.21 1.63 7.28
N LEU A 13 -13.53 1.61 6.13
CA LEU A 13 -13.77 0.65 5.06
C LEU A 13 -12.66 -0.39 5.08
N TYR A 14 -13.04 -1.66 5.24
CA TYR A 14 -12.13 -2.79 5.16
C TYR A 14 -12.42 -3.56 3.88
N ILE A 15 -11.42 -3.67 3.01
CA ILE A 15 -11.47 -4.51 1.82
C ILE A 15 -10.68 -5.77 2.14
N GLN A 16 -11.37 -6.90 2.27
CA GLN A 16 -10.77 -8.18 2.56
C GLN A 16 -10.98 -9.12 1.39
N THR A 17 -9.90 -9.67 0.87
CA THR A 17 -9.93 -10.71 -0.16
C THR A 17 -9.09 -11.90 0.29
N PRO A 18 -9.55 -13.14 0.05
CA PRO A 18 -8.69 -14.31 0.25
C PRO A 18 -7.46 -14.21 -0.65
N ILE A 19 -6.28 -14.54 -0.10
CA ILE A 19 -4.99 -14.48 -0.81
C ILE A 19 -5.05 -15.24 -2.15
N THR A 20 -5.72 -16.40 -2.16
CA THR A 20 -5.87 -17.26 -3.34
C THR A 20 -6.65 -16.60 -4.49
N ARG A 21 -7.47 -15.59 -4.21
CA ARG A 21 -8.30 -14.90 -5.20
C ARG A 21 -7.90 -13.43 -5.39
N TYR A 22 -6.79 -13.01 -4.80
CA TYR A 22 -6.39 -11.60 -4.80
C TYR A 22 -6.24 -11.04 -6.23
N SER A 23 -5.53 -11.76 -7.11
CA SER A 23 -5.35 -11.36 -8.51
C SER A 23 -6.66 -11.34 -9.33
N TYR A 24 -7.66 -12.13 -8.93
CA TYR A 24 -8.97 -12.14 -9.59
C TYR A 24 -9.80 -10.89 -9.22
N PHE A 25 -9.74 -10.47 -7.96
CA PHE A 25 -10.46 -9.29 -7.48
C PHE A 25 -9.68 -7.98 -7.65
N SER A 26 -8.37 -8.04 -7.99
CA SER A 26 -7.53 -6.85 -8.11
C SER A 26 -8.08 -5.79 -9.08
N PRO A 27 -8.71 -6.11 -10.22
CA PRO A 27 -9.28 -5.08 -11.10
C PRO A 27 -10.49 -4.37 -10.45
N ILE A 28 -11.30 -5.11 -9.68
CA ILE A 28 -12.47 -4.56 -8.98
C ILE A 28 -12.01 -3.66 -7.83
N ILE A 29 -10.99 -4.09 -7.08
CA ILE A 29 -10.38 -3.29 -6.01
C ILE A 29 -9.74 -2.03 -6.61
N ALA A 30 -9.03 -2.15 -7.73
CA ALA A 30 -8.44 -1.01 -8.41
C ALA A 30 -9.50 -0.02 -8.88
N LEU A 31 -10.61 -0.49 -9.45
CA LEU A 31 -11.74 0.36 -9.84
C LEU A 31 -12.37 1.07 -8.64
N LEU A 32 -12.51 0.37 -7.50
CA LEU A 32 -12.99 0.99 -6.27
C LEU A 32 -12.04 2.10 -5.80
N PHE A 33 -10.73 1.89 -5.85
CA PHE A 33 -9.76 2.94 -5.52
C PHE A 33 -9.78 4.11 -6.50
N GLU A 34 -9.98 3.86 -7.80
CA GLU A 34 -10.18 4.92 -8.79
C GLU A 34 -11.39 5.79 -8.45
N ASP A 35 -12.53 5.17 -8.18
CA ASP A 35 -13.76 5.90 -7.80
C ASP A 35 -13.58 6.65 -6.47
N MET A 36 -12.93 6.01 -5.49
CA MET A 36 -12.56 6.66 -4.23
C MET A 36 -11.66 7.86 -4.42
N PHE A 37 -10.59 7.73 -5.22
CA PHE A 37 -9.67 8.83 -5.47
C PHE A 37 -10.33 9.96 -6.26
N SER A 38 -11.15 9.64 -7.25
CA SER A 38 -11.95 10.62 -8.00
C SER A 38 -12.88 11.40 -7.06
N THR A 39 -13.61 10.70 -6.20
CA THR A 39 -14.52 11.30 -5.21
C THR A 39 -13.78 12.14 -4.17
N LEU A 40 -12.65 11.65 -3.65
CA LEU A 40 -11.88 12.37 -2.62
C LEU A 40 -11.19 13.62 -3.15
N MET A 41 -10.96 13.68 -4.46
CA MET A 41 -10.27 14.77 -5.15
C MET A 41 -11.20 15.64 -6.02
N SER A 42 -12.52 15.42 -5.98
CA SER A 42 -13.49 16.22 -6.73
C SER A 42 -13.55 17.65 -6.20
N ASP A 43 -13.67 17.78 -4.88
CA ASP A 43 -13.89 19.03 -4.18
C ASP A 43 -12.86 19.22 -3.06
N LEU A 44 -12.51 20.48 -2.80
CA LEU A 44 -11.69 20.80 -1.65
C LEU A 44 -12.49 20.57 -0.37
N PRO A 45 -11.90 19.92 0.65
CA PRO A 45 -12.59 19.64 1.90
C PRO A 45 -12.91 20.94 2.65
N GLU A 46 -14.10 20.98 3.26
CA GLU A 46 -14.53 22.05 4.18
C GLU A 46 -13.85 21.91 5.55
N GLU A 47 -13.98 22.91 6.43
CA GLU A 47 -13.39 22.85 7.77
C GLU A 47 -13.93 21.65 8.59
N ASP A 48 -15.24 21.40 8.50
CA ASP A 48 -15.93 20.31 9.21
C ASP A 48 -15.69 18.92 8.61
N ASP A 49 -15.03 18.83 7.45
CA ASP A 49 -14.74 17.53 6.84
C ASP A 49 -13.67 16.75 7.62
N LEU A 50 -13.84 15.43 7.65
CA LEU A 50 -12.88 14.52 8.25
C LEU A 50 -11.73 14.22 7.28
N ASP A 51 -10.54 14.05 7.85
CA ASP A 51 -9.36 13.58 7.14
C ASP A 51 -9.52 12.10 6.75
N VAL A 52 -9.03 11.76 5.56
CA VAL A 52 -9.13 10.39 5.03
C VAL A 52 -7.75 9.79 4.90
N LEU A 53 -7.56 8.58 5.43
CA LEU A 53 -6.32 7.82 5.29
C LEU A 53 -6.59 6.52 4.53
N CYS A 54 -5.97 6.39 3.35
CA CYS A 54 -5.99 5.16 2.58
C CYS A 54 -4.75 4.34 2.91
N LEU A 55 -4.96 3.12 3.40
CA LEU A 55 -3.92 2.13 3.63
C LEU A 55 -4.02 1.09 2.51
N ILE A 56 -3.02 1.03 1.64
CA ILE A 56 -2.97 0.09 0.52
C ILE A 56 -1.84 -0.90 0.78
N ASP A 57 -2.23 -2.06 1.29
CA ASP A 57 -1.32 -3.21 1.34
C ASP A 57 -1.22 -3.84 -0.05
N GLU A 58 -0.07 -4.43 -0.37
CA GLU A 58 0.18 -5.04 -1.69
C GLU A 58 -0.17 -4.16 -2.89
N CYS A 59 0.11 -2.86 -2.77
CA CYS A 59 -0.13 -1.89 -3.85
C CYS A 59 0.49 -2.30 -5.20
N PRO A 60 1.68 -2.92 -5.29
CA PRO A 60 2.24 -3.36 -6.57
C PRO A 60 1.33 -4.28 -7.39
N VAL A 61 0.43 -5.02 -6.74
CA VAL A 61 -0.49 -5.94 -7.43
C VAL A 61 -1.76 -5.22 -7.93
N LEU A 62 -2.11 -4.09 -7.33
CA LEU A 62 -3.25 -3.28 -7.74
C LEU A 62 -2.81 -2.29 -8.81
N LYS A 63 -3.26 -2.48 -10.06
CA LYS A 63 -3.01 -1.49 -11.12
C LYS A 63 -4.06 -0.40 -11.06
N ILE A 64 -3.75 0.68 -10.35
CA ILE A 64 -4.58 1.89 -10.23
C ILE A 64 -3.98 2.99 -11.12
N PRO A 65 -4.53 3.25 -12.33
CA PRO A 65 -4.03 4.26 -13.26
C PRO A 65 -3.80 5.67 -12.68
N SER A 66 -4.66 6.14 -11.78
CA SER A 66 -4.58 7.48 -11.20
C SER A 66 -3.68 7.57 -9.98
N LEU A 67 -3.06 6.46 -9.54
CA LEU A 67 -2.31 6.38 -8.29
C LEU A 67 -1.20 7.44 -8.18
N GLN A 68 -0.37 7.58 -9.22
CA GLN A 68 0.72 8.57 -9.24
C GLN A 68 0.18 10.00 -9.05
N LYS A 69 -0.90 10.33 -9.77
CA LYS A 69 -1.57 11.63 -9.68
C LYS A 69 -2.20 11.83 -8.30
N ALA A 70 -2.80 10.79 -7.74
CA ALA A 70 -3.37 10.81 -6.41
C ALA A 70 -2.29 11.11 -5.38
N ILE A 71 -1.22 10.32 -5.30
CA ILE A 71 -0.12 10.50 -4.32
C ILE A 71 0.44 11.93 -4.37
N SER A 72 0.59 12.50 -5.57
CA SER A 72 1.13 13.84 -5.76
C SER A 72 0.17 14.95 -5.26
N ASN A 73 -1.14 14.74 -5.36
CA ASN A 73 -2.16 15.78 -5.15
C ASN A 73 -3.03 15.60 -3.91
N VAL A 74 -3.07 14.41 -3.28
CA VAL A 74 -3.98 14.11 -2.16
C VAL A 74 -3.83 15.03 -0.95
N ARG A 75 -2.64 15.62 -0.76
CA ARG A 75 -2.34 16.48 0.38
C ARG A 75 -3.27 17.69 0.49
N LYS A 76 -3.58 18.38 -0.63
CA LYS A 76 -4.49 19.54 -0.62
C LYS A 76 -5.94 19.15 -0.31
N TYR A 77 -6.28 17.87 -0.46
CA TYR A 77 -7.59 17.31 -0.15
C TYR A 77 -7.68 16.71 1.25
N ARG A 78 -6.73 16.98 2.16
CA ARG A 78 -6.71 16.37 3.51
C ARG A 78 -6.80 14.84 3.46
N THR A 79 -6.16 14.25 2.46
CA THR A 79 -6.12 12.80 2.25
C THR A 79 -4.68 12.31 2.33
N GLY A 80 -4.45 11.27 3.13
CA GLY A 80 -3.18 10.56 3.23
C GLY A 80 -3.25 9.22 2.49
N ILE A 81 -2.15 8.83 1.85
CA ILE A 81 -1.97 7.51 1.26
C ILE A 81 -0.73 6.88 1.90
N LEU A 82 -0.90 5.69 2.48
CA LEU A 82 0.19 4.83 2.91
C LEU A 82 0.17 3.58 2.05
N ILE A 83 1.30 3.32 1.38
CA ILE A 83 1.48 2.18 0.52
C ILE A 83 2.54 1.27 1.14
N SER A 84 2.20 -0.01 1.27
CA SER A 84 3.14 -1.08 1.61
C SER A 84 3.62 -1.76 0.33
N VAL A 85 4.94 -1.94 0.21
CA VAL A 85 5.58 -2.60 -0.92
C VAL A 85 6.55 -3.63 -0.37
N GLN A 86 6.32 -4.91 -0.68
CA GLN A 86 7.30 -5.97 -0.34
C GLN A 86 8.52 -5.93 -1.26
N ASN A 87 8.28 -5.73 -2.57
CA ASN A 87 9.34 -5.68 -3.57
C ASN A 87 9.09 -4.57 -4.59
N TYR A 88 10.06 -3.65 -4.71
CA TYR A 88 10.00 -2.55 -5.66
C TYR A 88 9.97 -3.01 -7.13
N SER A 89 10.61 -4.14 -7.45
CA SER A 89 10.60 -4.70 -8.81
C SER A 89 9.19 -5.07 -9.28
N GLN A 90 8.30 -5.49 -8.38
CA GLN A 90 6.90 -5.77 -8.73
C GLN A 90 6.15 -4.48 -9.11
N LEU A 91 6.47 -3.36 -8.44
CA LEU A 91 5.91 -2.06 -8.77
C LEU A 91 6.35 -1.63 -10.17
N GLN A 92 7.65 -1.77 -10.48
CA GLN A 92 8.20 -1.49 -11.80
C GLN A 92 7.61 -2.39 -12.89
N GLN A 93 7.33 -3.66 -12.61
CA GLN A 93 6.72 -4.56 -13.57
C GLN A 93 5.28 -4.15 -13.92
N ASN A 94 4.50 -3.72 -12.92
CA ASN A 94 3.07 -3.43 -13.12
C ASN A 94 2.81 -2.00 -13.68
N TYR A 95 3.57 -1.02 -13.20
CA TYR A 95 3.45 0.40 -13.59
C TYR A 95 4.46 0.83 -14.66
N GLY A 96 5.51 0.04 -14.89
CA GLY A 96 6.66 0.47 -15.68
C GLY A 96 7.67 1.25 -14.85
N GLN A 97 8.92 1.30 -15.32
CA GLN A 97 10.03 1.88 -14.59
C GLN A 97 9.82 3.36 -14.24
N TYR A 98 9.43 4.18 -15.23
CA TYR A 98 9.26 5.62 -15.05
C TYR A 98 8.12 5.98 -14.08
N GLU A 99 6.99 5.28 -14.16
CA GLU A 99 5.85 5.53 -13.25
C GLU A 99 6.15 5.06 -11.84
N ALA A 100 6.80 3.90 -11.67
CA ALA A 100 7.19 3.39 -10.35
C ALA A 100 8.17 4.34 -9.63
N GLU A 101 9.18 4.86 -10.35
CA GLU A 101 10.11 5.86 -9.81
C GLU A 101 9.38 7.15 -9.44
N SER A 102 8.41 7.57 -10.27
CA SER A 102 7.60 8.75 -9.99
C SER A 102 6.69 8.58 -8.77
N ILE A 103 6.07 7.41 -8.60
CA ILE A 103 5.29 7.05 -7.41
C ILE A 103 6.17 7.14 -6.17
N GLN A 104 7.35 6.51 -6.22
CA GLN A 104 8.29 6.51 -5.11
C GLN A 104 8.79 7.93 -4.77
N ALA A 105 9.07 8.77 -5.77
CA ALA A 105 9.51 10.15 -5.58
C ALA A 105 8.39 11.07 -5.04
N SER A 106 7.13 10.79 -5.38
CA SER A 106 5.98 11.57 -4.92
C SER A 106 5.63 11.32 -3.45
N CYS A 107 6.02 10.16 -2.90
CA CYS A 107 5.82 9.85 -1.48
C CYS A 107 6.62 10.81 -0.58
N PHE A 108 5.95 11.39 0.42
CA PHE A 108 6.57 12.33 1.36
C PHE A 108 7.66 11.66 2.22
N GLY A 109 7.39 10.46 2.71
CA GLY A 109 8.27 9.71 3.58
C GLY A 109 8.35 8.26 3.14
N LYS A 110 9.52 7.65 3.33
CA LYS A 110 9.79 6.25 3.01
C LYS A 110 10.32 5.58 4.27
N LEU A 111 9.71 4.47 4.66
CA LEU A 111 10.16 3.64 5.77
C LEU A 111 10.72 2.33 5.20
N TYR A 112 12.00 2.09 5.41
CA TYR A 112 12.68 0.86 5.02
C TYR A 112 12.84 -0.03 6.25
N LEU A 113 12.29 -1.23 6.18
CA LEU A 113 12.45 -2.28 7.19
C LEU A 113 13.71 -3.10 6.89
N PRO A 114 14.32 -3.78 7.89
CA PRO A 114 15.50 -4.62 7.68
C PRO A 114 15.25 -5.74 6.66
N GLY A 115 16.34 -6.30 6.12
CA GLY A 115 16.26 -7.38 5.13
C GLY A 115 16.01 -6.92 3.68
N GLN A 116 16.23 -5.63 3.37
CA GLN A 116 16.11 -5.12 1.99
C GLN A 116 17.13 -5.78 1.04
N PRO A 117 16.86 -5.75 -0.28
CA PRO A 117 17.84 -6.09 -1.30
C PRO A 117 19.14 -5.29 -1.15
N MET A 118 20.27 -5.88 -1.56
CA MET A 118 21.59 -5.24 -1.42
C MET A 118 21.69 -3.91 -2.17
N GLU A 119 21.02 -3.79 -3.33
CA GLU A 119 20.96 -2.56 -4.11
C GLU A 119 20.37 -1.40 -3.31
N ILE A 120 19.21 -1.64 -2.68
CA ILE A 120 18.56 -0.66 -1.79
C ILE A 120 19.43 -0.37 -0.57
N CYS A 121 20.11 -1.36 0.00
CA CYS A 121 21.01 -1.13 1.13
C CYS A 121 22.19 -0.21 0.78
N LYS A 122 22.76 -0.35 -0.43
CA LYS A 122 23.83 0.54 -0.93
C LYS A 122 23.32 1.96 -1.21
N GLU A 123 22.10 2.08 -1.71
CA GLU A 123 21.43 3.37 -1.89
C GLU A 123 21.24 4.06 -0.53
N LEU A 124 20.72 3.33 0.47
CA LEU A 124 20.53 3.84 1.82
C LEU A 124 21.85 4.23 2.51
N GLU A 125 22.91 3.44 2.35
CA GLU A 125 24.27 3.78 2.82
C GLU A 125 24.73 5.12 2.23
N SER A 126 24.53 5.31 0.92
CA SER A 126 24.89 6.55 0.23
C SER A 126 24.04 7.74 0.69
N LEU A 127 22.74 7.53 0.94
CA LEU A 127 21.80 8.54 1.41
C LEU A 127 22.05 8.98 2.86
N MET A 128 22.48 8.08 3.74
CA MET A 128 22.86 8.42 5.12
C MET A 128 24.13 9.25 5.17
N GLY A 129 25.04 9.04 4.23
CA GLY A 129 26.28 9.76 4.11
C GLY A 129 27.40 9.15 4.94
N LYS A 130 28.50 9.90 5.05
CA LYS A 130 29.77 9.44 5.61
C LYS A 130 30.23 10.39 6.71
N TYR A 131 30.99 9.86 7.66
CA TYR A 131 31.65 10.63 8.70
C TYR A 131 33.17 10.50 8.59
N GLU A 132 33.88 11.55 9.00
CA GLU A 132 35.34 11.51 9.12
C GLU A 132 35.71 10.96 10.49
N PHE A 133 36.35 9.78 10.51
CA PHE A 133 36.99 9.24 11.69
C PHE A 133 38.46 9.66 11.72
N LYS A 134 38.88 10.25 12.85
CA LYS A 134 40.29 10.52 13.13
C LYS A 134 40.81 9.48 14.11
N ASP A 135 41.75 8.67 13.65
CA ASP A 135 42.43 7.72 14.52
C ASP A 135 43.41 8.46 15.47
N LYS A 136 43.82 7.81 16.56
CA LYS A 136 44.76 8.33 17.57
C LYS A 136 46.12 8.71 16.97
N GLN A 137 46.45 8.18 15.79
CA GLN A 137 47.66 8.47 15.02
C GLN A 137 47.48 9.65 14.03
N GLY A 138 46.35 10.36 14.07
CA GLY A 138 46.08 11.53 13.22
C GLY A 138 45.64 11.20 11.79
N ARG A 139 45.52 9.92 11.43
CA ARG A 139 45.01 9.48 10.13
C ARG A 139 43.50 9.75 10.05
N LYS A 140 43.08 10.44 8.98
CA LYS A 140 41.67 10.65 8.66
C LYS A 140 41.19 9.54 7.73
N THR A 141 40.13 8.85 8.14
CA THR A 141 39.44 7.86 7.31
C THR A 141 37.98 8.24 7.19
N ILE A 142 37.46 8.26 5.97
CA ILE A 142 36.04 8.52 5.71
C ILE A 142 35.32 7.17 5.75
N MET A 143 34.34 7.03 6.64
CA MET A 143 33.55 5.80 6.80
C MET A 143 32.06 6.11 6.64
N PRO A 144 31.26 5.19 6.07
CA PRO A 144 29.80 5.34 6.04
C PRO A 144 29.25 5.34 7.48
N ILE A 145 28.19 6.12 7.73
CA ILE A 145 27.51 6.12 9.04
C ILE A 145 27.03 4.72 9.40
N MET A 146 26.54 3.98 8.41
CA MET A 146 26.16 2.59 8.53
C MET A 146 26.42 1.90 7.20
N THR A 147 27.08 0.75 7.22
CA THR A 147 27.38 -0.02 6.00
C THR A 147 26.11 -0.69 5.47
N ALA A 148 26.06 -0.99 4.17
CA ALA A 148 24.96 -1.75 3.57
C ALA A 148 24.69 -3.08 4.30
N ASP A 149 25.72 -3.74 4.80
CA ASP A 149 25.60 -4.98 5.60
C ASP A 149 24.93 -4.73 6.96
N GLN A 150 25.32 -3.66 7.66
CA GLN A 150 24.68 -3.25 8.92
C GLN A 150 23.22 -2.83 8.72
N ILE A 151 22.90 -2.15 7.61
CA ILE A 151 21.52 -1.78 7.25
C ILE A 151 20.69 -3.04 7.04
N ARG A 152 21.22 -4.02 6.31
CA ARG A 152 20.54 -5.27 6.00
C ARG A 152 20.30 -6.13 7.25
N THR A 153 21.30 -6.19 8.14
CA THR A 153 21.30 -7.00 9.38
C THR A 153 20.77 -6.24 10.60
N MET A 154 20.16 -5.07 10.40
CA MET A 154 19.57 -4.27 11.46
C MET A 154 18.48 -5.08 12.21
N PRO A 155 18.33 -4.90 13.54
CA PRO A 155 17.30 -5.61 14.29
C PRO A 155 15.88 -5.33 13.78
N VAL A 156 15.00 -6.34 13.85
CA VAL A 156 13.61 -6.30 13.34
C VAL A 156 12.78 -5.14 13.91
N ASN A 157 13.10 -4.69 15.13
CA ASN A 157 12.45 -3.58 15.80
C ASN A 157 13.05 -2.22 15.44
N HIS A 158 13.82 -2.11 14.36
CA HIS A 158 14.31 -0.84 13.83
C HIS A 158 13.91 -0.68 12.37
N GLY A 159 13.89 0.56 11.91
CA GLY A 159 13.65 0.90 10.51
C GLY A 159 14.32 2.22 10.16
N ILE A 160 14.65 2.41 8.89
CA ILE A 160 15.24 3.64 8.39
C ILE A 160 14.12 4.47 7.76
N PHE A 161 13.87 5.65 8.32
CA PHE A 161 12.89 6.59 7.81
C PHE A 161 13.58 7.75 7.08
N ILE A 162 13.14 8.01 5.86
CA ILE A 162 13.65 9.08 5.01
C ILE A 162 12.48 9.98 4.65
N ALA A 163 12.57 11.27 4.96
CA ALA A 163 11.56 12.26 4.63
C ALA A 163 12.18 13.42 3.83
N ARG A 164 11.83 13.52 2.54
CA ARG A 164 12.28 14.57 1.58
C ARG A 164 13.66 15.17 1.89
N SER A 165 13.70 16.41 2.42
CA SER A 165 14.90 17.20 2.66
C SER A 165 15.51 17.02 4.06
N GLN A 166 14.99 16.07 4.84
CA GLN A 166 15.51 15.77 6.18
C GLN A 166 16.55 14.66 6.13
N LYS A 167 17.43 14.67 7.12
CA LYS A 167 18.41 13.58 7.30
C LYS A 167 17.66 12.27 7.57
N PRO A 168 18.14 11.14 7.05
CA PRO A 168 17.60 9.83 7.41
C PRO A 168 17.62 9.62 8.92
N MET A 169 16.56 9.01 9.44
CA MET A 169 16.39 8.74 10.86
C MET A 169 16.28 7.24 11.07
N ILE A 170 17.06 6.71 12.01
CA ILE A 170 16.88 5.32 12.49
C ILE A 170 15.79 5.36 13.56
N LEU A 171 14.66 4.71 13.27
CA LEU A 171 13.52 4.60 14.15
C LEU A 171 13.56 3.28 14.91
N LYS A 172 13.15 3.30 16.18
CA LYS A 172 12.85 2.09 16.96
C LYS A 172 11.35 1.80 16.86
N LEU A 173 11.01 0.75 16.13
CA LEU A 173 9.65 0.29 15.89
C LEU A 173 9.20 -0.61 17.04
N LYS A 174 8.05 -0.30 17.62
CA LYS A 174 7.41 -1.16 18.64
C LYS A 174 6.23 -1.89 17.99
N PRO A 175 6.23 -3.23 17.96
CA PRO A 175 5.11 -4.01 17.45
C PRO A 175 3.80 -3.67 18.15
N TYR A 176 2.68 -3.84 17.44
CA TYR A 176 1.36 -3.47 17.98
C TYR A 176 0.98 -4.26 19.24
N TYR A 177 1.40 -5.53 19.34
CA TYR A 177 1.08 -6.41 20.47
C TYR A 177 1.82 -6.05 21.76
N GLU A 178 2.92 -5.29 21.69
CA GLU A 178 3.62 -4.75 22.86
C GLU A 178 2.97 -3.45 23.37
N GLN A 179 2.13 -2.82 22.54
CA GLN A 179 1.45 -1.58 22.89
C GLN A 179 0.05 -1.89 23.41
N TRP A 180 -0.17 -1.68 24.71
CA TRP A 180 -1.44 -2.03 25.37
C TRP A 180 -2.68 -1.46 24.67
N ARG A 181 -2.60 -0.23 24.15
CA ARG A 181 -3.71 0.43 23.43
C ARG A 181 -4.04 -0.29 22.12
N LEU A 182 -3.03 -0.62 21.32
CA LEU A 182 -3.22 -1.26 20.01
C LEU A 182 -3.62 -2.73 20.18
N LYS A 183 -3.06 -3.41 21.18
CA LYS A 183 -3.48 -4.76 21.56
C LYS A 183 -4.97 -4.80 21.90
N ALA A 184 -5.45 -3.88 22.74
CA ALA A 184 -6.87 -3.77 23.08
C ALA A 184 -7.75 -3.55 21.84
N TYR A 185 -7.30 -2.76 20.86
CA TYR A 185 -8.05 -2.58 19.60
C TYR A 185 -8.02 -3.81 18.69
N SER A 186 -6.93 -4.58 18.69
CA SER A 186 -6.82 -5.81 17.88
C SER A 186 -7.72 -6.95 18.38
N GLU A 187 -8.09 -6.91 19.67
CA GLU A 187 -8.97 -7.88 20.30
C GLU A 187 -10.46 -7.58 20.08
N ILE A 188 -10.80 -6.45 19.44
CA ILE A 188 -12.18 -6.12 19.09
C ILE A 188 -12.68 -7.15 18.05
N PRO A 189 -13.78 -7.87 18.32
CA PRO A 189 -14.29 -8.88 17.40
C PRO A 189 -14.72 -8.22 16.09
N SER A 190 -14.44 -8.90 14.98
CA SER A 190 -14.88 -8.45 13.66
C SER A 190 -16.40 -8.23 13.66
N PRO A 191 -16.90 -7.10 13.15
CA PRO A 191 -18.34 -6.88 13.06
C PRO A 191 -18.96 -7.98 12.19
N ILE A 192 -20.08 -8.54 12.63
CA ILE A 192 -20.82 -9.53 11.85
C ILE A 192 -21.34 -8.84 10.59
N ILE A 193 -20.69 -9.11 9.46
CA ILE A 193 -21.11 -8.58 8.16
C ILE A 193 -22.42 -9.29 7.80
N ARG A 194 -23.54 -8.59 7.98
CA ARG A 194 -24.82 -8.97 7.36
C ARG A 194 -24.72 -8.66 5.86
N ALA A 195 -23.95 -9.48 5.15
CA ALA A 195 -23.95 -9.42 3.70
C ALA A 195 -25.33 -9.91 3.26
N ASN A 196 -26.16 -8.99 2.77
CA ASN A 196 -27.23 -9.34 1.86
C ASN A 196 -26.54 -9.83 0.59
N PHE A 197 -26.10 -11.09 0.59
CA PHE A 197 -25.69 -11.74 -0.64
C PHE A 197 -26.90 -11.63 -1.56
N ILE A 198 -26.74 -10.87 -2.65
CA ILE A 198 -27.67 -10.95 -3.77
C ILE A 198 -27.56 -12.41 -4.21
N LYS A 199 -28.54 -13.21 -3.81
CA LYS A 199 -28.48 -14.68 -3.87
C LYS A 199 -28.43 -15.18 -5.32
N GLU A 200 -28.77 -14.31 -6.26
CA GLU A 200 -28.74 -14.55 -7.69
C GLU A 200 -28.28 -13.26 -8.37
N VAL A 201 -27.06 -13.28 -8.94
CA VAL A 201 -26.75 -12.30 -9.98
C VAL A 201 -27.76 -12.56 -11.10
N PRO A 202 -28.60 -11.60 -11.50
CA PRO A 202 -29.52 -11.82 -12.61
C PRO A 202 -28.68 -12.20 -13.82
N LEU A 203 -28.83 -13.45 -14.26
CA LEU A 203 -28.18 -13.92 -15.48
C LEU A 203 -28.67 -13.01 -16.60
N ILE A 204 -27.75 -12.31 -17.25
CA ILE A 204 -28.08 -11.60 -18.49
C ILE A 204 -28.57 -12.67 -19.44
N PRO A 205 -29.86 -12.67 -19.86
CA PRO A 205 -30.30 -13.63 -20.84
C PRO A 205 -29.53 -13.32 -22.13
N LEU A 206 -28.62 -14.22 -22.51
CA LEU A 206 -28.10 -14.21 -23.88
C LEU A 206 -29.33 -14.37 -24.77
N SER A 207 -29.61 -13.33 -25.55
CA SER A 207 -30.76 -13.27 -26.45
C SER A 207 -30.88 -14.59 -27.23
N GLN A 208 -32.09 -15.15 -27.20
CA GLN A 208 -32.48 -16.38 -27.87
C GLN A 208 -32.22 -16.30 -29.40
N HIS A 209 -30.98 -16.53 -29.82
CA HIS A 209 -30.65 -16.60 -31.24
C HIS A 209 -29.80 -17.81 -31.66
N ASP A 210 -29.51 -18.75 -30.76
CA ASP A 210 -28.80 -20.00 -31.07
C ASP A 210 -29.54 -21.25 -30.55
N GLN A 211 -30.83 -21.39 -30.89
CA GLN A 211 -31.61 -22.62 -30.61
C GLN A 211 -31.52 -23.70 -31.70
N ASN A 212 -30.48 -23.72 -32.53
CA ASN A 212 -30.28 -24.81 -33.48
C ASN A 212 -28.82 -25.26 -33.51
N HIS A 213 -28.31 -25.89 -32.45
CA HIS A 213 -27.45 -27.07 -32.58
C HIS A 213 -27.45 -27.89 -31.28
N LYS A 214 -27.65 -29.20 -31.46
CA LYS A 214 -27.92 -30.26 -30.49
C LYS A 214 -26.87 -30.45 -29.37
N LYS A 215 -27.41 -30.71 -28.16
CA LYS A 215 -27.08 -31.74 -27.13
C LYS A 215 -25.62 -32.20 -26.86
N GLU A 216 -25.38 -32.41 -25.56
CA GLU A 216 -24.25 -33.06 -24.85
C GLU A 216 -23.11 -32.09 -24.47
N SER A 217 -22.70 -31.89 -23.22
CA SER A 217 -22.58 -32.79 -22.08
C SER A 217 -22.48 -31.97 -20.77
N TYR A 218 -23.05 -32.48 -19.67
CA TYR A 218 -22.97 -31.85 -18.35
C TYR A 218 -21.58 -32.08 -17.74
N LEU A 219 -20.85 -31.00 -17.47
CA LEU A 219 -19.65 -31.03 -16.63
C LEU A 219 -20.02 -30.53 -15.22
N HIS A 220 -20.24 -31.48 -14.32
CA HIS A 220 -20.23 -31.21 -12.88
C HIS A 220 -18.79 -30.88 -12.48
N VAL A 221 -18.52 -29.64 -12.09
CA VAL A 221 -17.32 -29.31 -11.32
C VAL A 221 -17.77 -29.04 -9.89
N ALA A 222 -17.63 -30.09 -9.07
CA ALA A 222 -17.62 -29.97 -7.63
C ALA A 222 -16.39 -29.14 -7.23
N VAL A 223 -16.60 -28.08 -6.46
CA VAL A 223 -15.52 -27.29 -5.86
C VAL A 223 -15.32 -27.82 -4.44
N SER A 224 -14.27 -28.62 -4.27
CA SER A 224 -13.61 -28.90 -2.99
C SER A 224 -12.49 -27.88 -2.74
#